data_AF-A0A538QHD2-F1
#
_entry.id   AF-A0A538QHD2-F1
#
_cell.length_a   1.000
_cell.length_b   1.000
_cell.length_c   1.000
_cell.angle_alpha   90.00
_cell.angle_beta   90.00
_cell.angle_gamma   90.00
#
_symmetry.space_group_name_H-M   'P 1'
#
loop_
_entity.id
_entity.type
_entity.pdbx_description
1 polymer ?
#
loop_
_entity_poly.entity_id
_entity_poly.type
_entity_poly.pdbx_seq_one_letter_code
_entity_poly.pdbx_strand_id
1 'polypeptide(L)'
;MRLAAVLVLGALRIASSSGCAYAPIDTADTADTGDAGDADDDQALLTIEPVGTTCSAREPLSSLIVGSGTPQQWSFAVLSDLHLPNSGSARVDHRRGRVKAWWARVTDALEPLHDAGIAVLPIAGNHDTYLSWQREGYQQAFADLERWAAPFKLNAGTGLGEARTPYSYSLDVDGVHFALAHVVDQAIDRDVADWLTDDLAAAANARLRFVFGHVPLFSVIRRPARQFVDRFGPILDHGHADFYVAGHEHVTWDETFSLPSGDSLRQVTVGCASGFYVFSPSKAAQRRAACEGHGEHGTLSCTMPNGGRFELVRDRSQRMVEHDGNTFTVFTVTGDDVQVNPMTVDGDGHLHAFYLSDS
;
A
#
# COMPACT_ATOMS: atom_id res chain seq x y z
N MET A 1 8.31 17.15 1.90
CA MET A 1 7.12 17.29 1.03
C MET A 1 6.21 16.15 1.44
N ARG A 2 4.92 16.39 1.70
CA ARG A 2 3.98 15.29 1.94
C ARG A 2 3.35 15.02 0.59
N LEU A 3 3.61 13.85 0.04
CA LEU A 3 2.95 13.26 -1.12
C LEU A 3 2.57 11.84 -0.77
N ALA A 4 1.47 11.38 -1.37
CA ALA A 4 0.87 10.12 -1.05
C ALA A 4 0.58 9.37 -2.34
N ALA A 5 1.61 8.70 -2.86
CA ALA A 5 1.39 7.67 -3.85
C ALA A 5 0.80 6.46 -3.12
N VAL A 6 -0.36 5.98 -3.57
CA VAL A 6 -0.70 4.58 -3.38
C VAL A 6 0.02 3.84 -4.52
N LEU A 7 0.97 3.02 -4.14
CA LEU A 7 1.82 2.23 -5.02
C LEU A 7 1.36 0.79 -4.86
N VAL A 8 0.66 0.29 -5.87
CA VAL A 8 0.36 -1.15 -5.93
C VAL A 8 1.53 -1.80 -6.67
N LEU A 9 2.34 -2.56 -5.94
CA LEU A 9 3.42 -3.39 -6.43
C LEU A 9 2.87 -4.75 -6.85
N GLY A 10 3.05 -5.05 -8.12
CA GLY A 10 2.35 -6.08 -8.87
C GLY A 10 2.60 -7.52 -8.48
N ALA A 11 1.76 -8.36 -9.06
CA ALA A 11 1.59 -9.78 -8.83
C ALA A 11 2.84 -10.61 -9.18
N LEU A 12 3.48 -11.23 -8.19
CA LEU A 12 4.44 -12.31 -8.46
C LEU A 12 3.67 -13.63 -8.60
N ARG A 13 3.76 -14.30 -9.75
CA ARG A 13 3.33 -15.71 -9.86
C ARG A 13 4.28 -16.54 -9.00
N ILE A 14 3.81 -17.00 -7.85
CA ILE A 14 4.56 -17.97 -7.05
C ILE A 14 4.31 -19.33 -7.67
N ALA A 15 5.24 -19.81 -8.50
CA ALA A 15 5.26 -21.20 -8.90
C ALA A 15 5.62 -22.03 -7.66
N SER A 16 4.72 -22.93 -7.24
CA SER A 16 4.97 -23.83 -6.12
C SER A 16 6.15 -24.76 -6.43
N SER A 17 7.34 -24.44 -5.95
CA SER A 17 8.42 -25.42 -5.81
C SER A 17 8.31 -26.09 -4.46
N SER A 18 8.18 -27.42 -4.47
CA SER A 18 8.20 -28.29 -3.30
C SER A 18 9.38 -27.94 -2.37
N GLY A 19 9.07 -27.87 -1.07
CA GLY A 19 9.91 -27.21 -0.06
C GLY A 19 11.30 -27.79 0.19
N CYS A 20 12.14 -26.94 0.78
CA CYS A 20 13.32 -27.33 1.53
C CYS A 20 13.22 -26.73 2.93
N ALA A 21 13.19 -27.61 3.93
CA ALA A 21 13.22 -27.26 5.34
C ALA A 21 14.57 -26.65 5.72
N TYR A 22 14.56 -25.60 6.54
CA TYR A 22 15.76 -25.05 7.16
C TYR A 22 15.91 -25.62 8.57
N ALA A 23 17.07 -26.20 8.87
CA ALA A 23 17.45 -26.61 10.22
C ALA A 23 18.16 -25.44 10.94
N PRO A 24 17.98 -25.27 12.25
CA PRO A 24 18.65 -24.22 13.01
C PRO A 24 20.11 -24.60 13.27
N ILE A 25 21.01 -23.63 13.18
CA ILE A 25 22.39 -23.76 13.67
C ILE A 25 22.49 -22.93 14.95
N ASP A 26 22.66 -23.65 16.06
CA ASP A 26 23.29 -23.15 17.29
C ASP A 26 24.80 -23.00 17.07
N THR A 27 25.39 -21.90 17.52
CA THR A 27 26.61 -21.94 18.36
C THR A 27 26.84 -20.59 19.05
N ALA A 28 27.27 -20.71 20.31
CA ALA A 28 27.47 -19.67 21.29
C ALA A 28 28.85 -18.97 21.25
N ASP A 29 28.92 -17.90 22.04
CA ASP A 29 30.05 -17.31 22.78
C ASP A 29 31.27 -16.73 22.04
N THR A 30 31.54 -15.44 22.29
CA THR A 30 32.64 -15.00 23.19
C THR A 30 32.62 -13.49 23.43
N ALA A 31 33.05 -13.12 24.64
CA ALA A 31 33.09 -11.77 25.19
C ALA A 31 34.40 -11.02 24.88
N ASP A 32 34.33 -9.68 24.99
CA ASP A 32 35.14 -8.85 25.93
C ASP A 32 35.91 -7.64 25.35
N THR A 33 35.88 -6.56 26.15
CA THR A 33 36.73 -5.36 26.26
C THR A 33 36.71 -4.21 25.22
N GLY A 34 36.23 -3.04 25.66
CA GLY A 34 37.14 -1.96 26.09
C GLY A 34 37.38 -0.72 25.19
N ASP A 35 36.87 0.42 25.69
CA ASP A 35 37.51 1.75 25.78
C ASP A 35 37.39 2.81 24.65
N ALA A 36 37.48 4.06 25.12
CA ALA A 36 36.94 5.32 24.60
C ALA A 36 37.81 6.11 23.61
N GLY A 37 37.21 7.13 22.96
CA GLY A 37 37.94 8.32 22.47
C GLY A 37 37.41 9.01 21.21
N ASP A 38 36.82 10.19 21.41
CA ASP A 38 36.81 11.44 20.61
C ASP A 38 36.85 11.49 19.06
N ALA A 39 35.86 12.24 18.56
CA ALA A 39 35.90 13.40 17.65
C ALA A 39 36.22 13.29 16.14
N ASP A 40 35.29 13.91 15.41
CA ASP A 40 35.35 14.64 14.12
C ASP A 40 35.50 13.91 12.78
N ASP A 41 34.52 14.28 11.93
CA ASP A 41 34.50 14.40 10.46
C ASP A 41 35.33 13.42 9.64
N ASP A 42 34.63 12.50 8.95
CA ASP A 42 34.83 12.33 7.52
C ASP A 42 33.66 11.63 6.82
N GLN A 43 33.42 12.09 5.59
CA GLN A 43 32.39 11.61 4.67
C GLN A 43 32.62 10.12 4.32
N ALA A 44 31.79 9.22 4.83
CA ALA A 44 31.72 7.84 4.35
C ALA A 44 30.71 7.73 3.21
N LEU A 45 31.22 7.70 1.98
CA LEU A 45 30.50 7.22 0.80
C LEU A 45 30.19 5.73 1.00
N LEU A 46 28.92 5.39 1.25
CA LEU A 46 28.44 4.02 1.31
C LEU A 46 28.46 3.44 -0.11
N THR A 47 29.58 2.78 -0.44
CA THR A 47 29.72 1.95 -1.63
C THR A 47 29.14 0.58 -1.28
N ILE A 48 27.96 0.27 -1.81
CA ILE A 48 27.40 -1.09 -1.74
C ILE A 48 28.10 -1.90 -2.82
N GLU A 49 29.04 -2.76 -2.43
CA GLU A 49 29.55 -3.77 -3.36
C GLU A 49 28.51 -4.89 -3.54
N PRO A 50 28.21 -5.30 -4.78
CA PRO A 50 27.33 -6.42 -5.00
C PRO A 50 28.04 -7.71 -4.59
N VAL A 51 27.45 -8.42 -3.62
CA VAL A 51 27.84 -9.79 -3.29
C VAL A 51 27.56 -10.65 -4.53
N GLY A 52 28.63 -10.99 -5.25
CA GLY A 52 28.58 -11.89 -6.40
C GLY A 52 28.19 -13.29 -5.95
N THR A 53 26.95 -13.68 -6.19
CA THR A 53 26.55 -15.09 -6.16
C THR A 53 26.94 -15.72 -7.50
N THR A 54 27.96 -16.56 -7.45
CA THR A 54 28.28 -17.49 -8.54
C THR A 54 27.42 -18.74 -8.36
N CYS A 55 26.54 -19.03 -9.33
CA CYS A 55 26.36 -20.38 -9.90
C CYS A 55 25.27 -20.42 -10.99
N SER A 56 25.74 -20.75 -12.20
CA SER A 56 25.20 -21.63 -13.24
C SER A 56 23.77 -21.50 -13.81
N ALA A 57 23.79 -21.30 -15.13
CA ALA A 57 22.94 -21.87 -16.18
C ALA A 57 21.41 -21.75 -16.04
N ARG A 58 20.86 -20.76 -16.77
CA ARG A 58 19.45 -20.67 -17.17
C ARG A 58 19.04 -21.95 -17.92
N GLU A 59 18.15 -22.75 -17.34
CA GLU A 59 17.33 -23.68 -18.12
C GLU A 59 16.15 -22.94 -18.78
N PRO A 60 15.76 -23.29 -20.02
CA PRO A 60 14.66 -22.65 -20.70
C PRO A 60 13.30 -23.06 -20.11
N LEU A 61 12.49 -22.04 -19.75
CA LEU A 61 11.11 -22.11 -19.24
C LEU A 61 10.09 -22.62 -20.27
N SER A 62 10.33 -23.77 -20.90
CA SER A 62 9.43 -24.33 -21.93
C SER A 62 8.78 -25.67 -21.58
N SER A 63 8.86 -26.13 -20.32
CA SER A 63 8.18 -27.37 -19.93
C SER A 63 7.71 -27.38 -18.47
N LEU A 64 6.67 -26.59 -18.16
CA LEU A 64 5.80 -26.82 -17.02
C LEU A 64 4.36 -26.66 -17.48
N ILE A 65 3.81 -27.74 -18.02
CA ILE A 65 2.35 -27.90 -18.15
C ILE A 65 1.83 -28.06 -16.72
N VAL A 66 1.33 -26.97 -16.14
CA VAL A 66 0.66 -26.96 -14.85
C VAL A 66 -0.67 -27.70 -15.01
N GLY A 67 -0.88 -28.76 -14.21
CA GLY A 67 -2.14 -29.47 -14.14
C GLY A 67 -3.28 -28.53 -13.72
N SER A 68 -4.43 -28.67 -14.37
CA SER A 68 -5.59 -27.77 -14.31
C SER A 68 -6.42 -27.85 -13.00
N GLY A 69 -5.79 -27.91 -11.83
CA GLY A 69 -6.49 -28.25 -10.58
C GLY A 69 -6.22 -27.37 -9.35
N THR A 70 -5.08 -26.71 -9.24
CA THR A 70 -4.79 -25.81 -8.11
C THR A 70 -5.15 -24.37 -8.47
N PRO A 71 -5.94 -23.65 -7.64
CA PRO A 71 -6.19 -22.23 -7.84
C PRO A 71 -4.85 -21.49 -7.96
N GLN A 72 -4.72 -20.66 -8.99
CA GLN A 72 -3.52 -19.88 -9.17
C GLN A 72 -3.37 -18.91 -7.99
N GLN A 73 -2.18 -18.90 -7.38
CA GLN A 73 -1.84 -18.01 -6.29
C GLN A 73 -0.90 -16.90 -6.79
N TRP A 74 -1.19 -15.66 -6.40
CA TRP A 74 -0.31 -14.53 -6.63
C TRP A 74 -0.50 -13.48 -5.53
N SER A 75 0.51 -12.65 -5.34
CA SER A 75 0.53 -11.65 -4.27
C SER A 75 0.96 -10.30 -4.81
N PHE A 76 0.36 -9.24 -4.27
CA PHE A 76 0.71 -7.85 -4.58
C PHE A 76 0.85 -7.07 -3.27
N ALA A 77 1.69 -6.04 -3.26
CA ALA A 77 1.84 -5.17 -2.11
C ALA A 77 1.27 -3.78 -2.39
N VAL A 78 0.70 -3.13 -1.39
CA VAL A 78 0.19 -1.77 -1.46
C VAL A 78 0.95 -0.94 -0.44
N LEU A 79 1.65 0.08 -0.93
CA LEU A 79 2.30 1.08 -0.10
C LEU A 79 1.52 2.37 -0.25
N SER A 80 1.21 3.06 0.83
CA SER A 80 0.52 4.35 0.79
C SER A 80 1.29 5.43 1.51
N ASP A 81 1.02 6.69 1.13
CA ASP A 81 1.49 7.87 1.86
C ASP A 81 3.03 7.94 1.98
N LEU A 82 3.74 7.48 0.94
CA LEU A 82 5.20 7.48 0.89
C LEU A 82 5.77 8.90 0.86
N HIS A 83 6.25 9.33 2.02
CA HIS A 83 7.05 10.53 2.19
C HIS A 83 8.55 10.21 2.08
N LEU A 84 9.23 10.72 1.06
CA LEU A 84 10.70 10.65 1.04
C LEU A 84 11.27 11.53 2.18
N PRO A 85 12.20 11.01 3.00
CA PRO A 85 12.80 11.79 4.08
C PRO A 85 13.55 12.99 3.48
N ASN A 86 13.13 14.19 3.87
CA ASN A 86 14.00 15.35 3.78
C ASN A 86 14.85 15.34 5.06
N SER A 87 16.17 15.33 4.91
CA SER A 87 17.19 15.29 5.98
C SER A 87 17.23 16.52 6.89
N GLY A 88 16.09 17.16 7.17
CA GLY A 88 16.04 18.28 8.08
C GLY A 88 14.62 18.77 8.35
N SER A 89 14.41 19.17 9.59
CA SER A 89 13.27 19.91 10.18
C SER A 89 12.91 21.23 9.48
N ALA A 90 13.33 21.44 8.23
CA ALA A 90 12.93 22.56 7.42
C ALA A 90 11.44 22.44 7.11
N ARG A 91 10.66 23.40 7.63
CA ARG A 91 9.28 23.70 7.23
C ARG A 91 9.10 23.35 5.74
N VAL A 92 8.07 22.56 5.45
CA VAL A 92 7.72 22.08 4.11
C VAL A 92 7.67 23.26 3.14
N ASP A 93 8.76 23.47 2.41
CA ASP A 93 8.86 24.56 1.45
C ASP A 93 8.16 24.13 0.15
N HIS A 94 6.93 24.64 -0.03
CA HIS A 94 5.95 24.36 -1.11
C HIS A 94 6.39 24.89 -2.50
N ARG A 95 7.68 25.00 -2.77
CA ARG A 95 8.18 25.58 -4.02
C ARG A 95 8.02 24.58 -5.17
N ARG A 96 7.24 25.00 -6.17
CA ARG A 96 7.09 24.39 -7.50
C ARG A 96 8.39 23.80 -8.06
N GLY A 97 9.53 24.46 -7.82
CA GLY A 97 10.85 24.06 -8.33
C GLY A 97 11.38 22.71 -7.85
N ARG A 98 10.83 22.09 -6.80
CA ARG A 98 11.34 20.80 -6.27
C ARG A 98 10.56 19.56 -6.71
N VAL A 99 9.42 19.74 -7.35
CA VAL A 99 8.50 18.64 -7.72
C VAL A 99 9.17 17.65 -8.66
N LYS A 100 9.83 18.16 -9.70
CA LYS A 100 10.54 17.32 -10.67
C LYS A 100 11.65 16.49 -10.02
N ALA A 101 12.46 17.12 -9.17
CA ALA A 101 13.56 16.44 -8.48
C ALA A 101 13.07 15.38 -7.50
N TRP A 102 11.91 15.60 -6.87
CA TRP A 102 11.32 14.59 -6.00
C TRP A 102 10.73 13.42 -6.76
N TRP A 103 9.96 13.68 -7.83
CA TRP A 103 9.42 12.60 -8.65
C TRP A 103 10.53 11.75 -9.26
N ALA A 104 11.64 12.37 -9.69
CA ALA A 104 12.83 11.64 -10.12
C ALA A 104 13.33 10.68 -9.02
N ARG A 105 13.47 11.14 -7.77
CA ARG A 105 13.88 10.27 -6.66
C ARG A 105 12.88 9.14 -6.38
N VAL A 106 11.58 9.40 -6.52
CA VAL A 106 10.56 8.36 -6.36
C VAL A 106 10.71 7.33 -7.45
N THR A 107 10.76 7.73 -8.72
CA THR A 107 10.93 6.80 -9.84
C THR A 107 12.25 6.05 -9.78
N ASP A 108 13.34 6.70 -9.39
CA ASP A 108 14.65 6.06 -9.19
C ASP A 108 14.60 4.98 -8.10
N ALA A 109 13.87 5.23 -7.01
CA ALA A 109 13.68 4.27 -5.92
C ALA A 109 12.77 3.08 -6.31
N LEU A 110 11.90 3.25 -7.32
CA LEU A 110 11.00 2.21 -7.83
C LEU A 110 11.64 1.38 -8.96
N GLU A 111 12.66 1.91 -9.61
CA GLU A 111 13.32 1.27 -10.75
C GLU A 111 13.81 -0.16 -10.46
N PRO A 112 14.41 -0.48 -9.30
CA PRO A 112 14.81 -1.86 -8.99
C PRO A 112 13.66 -2.88 -9.01
N LEU A 113 12.43 -2.44 -8.73
CA LEU A 113 11.25 -3.31 -8.77
C LEU A 113 10.84 -3.58 -10.22
N HIS A 114 10.82 -2.54 -11.04
CA HIS A 114 10.56 -2.66 -12.47
C HIS A 114 11.63 -3.52 -13.17
N ASP A 115 12.91 -3.32 -12.86
CA ASP A 115 14.02 -4.13 -13.37
C ASP A 115 13.93 -5.61 -12.96
N ALA A 116 13.31 -5.89 -11.79
CA ALA A 116 13.00 -7.24 -11.33
C ALA A 116 11.75 -7.84 -12.00
N GLY A 117 11.10 -7.13 -12.93
CA GLY A 117 9.88 -7.55 -13.60
C GLY A 117 8.62 -7.43 -12.74
N ILE A 118 8.67 -6.67 -11.65
CA ILE A 118 7.52 -6.39 -10.79
C ILE A 118 6.83 -5.13 -11.33
N ALA A 119 5.58 -5.30 -11.77
CA ALA A 119 4.79 -4.16 -12.24
C ALA A 119 4.57 -3.14 -11.11
N VAL A 120 4.56 -1.87 -11.48
CA VAL A 120 4.34 -0.74 -10.59
C VAL A 120 3.10 0.00 -11.09
N LEU A 121 2.06 0.03 -10.26
CA LEU A 121 0.79 0.65 -10.57
C LEU A 121 0.59 1.86 -9.63
N PRO A 122 1.05 3.06 -10.04
CA PRO A 122 0.89 4.27 -9.26
C PRO A 122 -0.54 4.78 -9.34
N ILE A 123 -1.04 5.32 -8.24
CA ILE A 123 -2.27 6.10 -8.21
C ILE A 123 -2.05 7.35 -7.38
N ALA A 124 -2.54 8.47 -7.88
CA ALA A 124 -2.30 9.78 -7.28
C ALA A 124 -3.13 9.97 -6.00
N GLY A 125 -2.49 10.50 -4.96
CA GLY A 125 -3.16 11.01 -3.77
C GLY A 125 -3.44 12.50 -3.85
N ASN A 126 -4.03 13.01 -2.78
CA ASN A 126 -4.42 14.42 -2.67
C ASN A 126 -3.21 15.36 -2.78
N HIS A 127 -2.09 14.94 -2.23
CA HIS A 127 -0.86 15.68 -2.27
C HIS A 127 -0.18 15.67 -3.66
N ASP A 128 -0.57 14.76 -4.54
CA ASP A 128 -0.10 14.69 -5.93
C ASP A 128 -0.93 15.58 -6.86
N THR A 129 -2.11 16.03 -6.40
CA THR A 129 -3.06 16.71 -7.29
C THR A 129 -3.70 17.99 -6.76
N TYR A 130 -3.47 18.43 -5.51
CA TYR A 130 -4.08 19.68 -5.03
C TYR A 130 -3.69 20.92 -5.85
N LEU A 131 -2.45 20.99 -6.32
CA LEU A 131 -1.94 22.12 -7.07
C LEU A 131 -1.61 21.69 -8.51
N SER A 132 -1.80 22.61 -9.46
CA SER A 132 -1.57 22.31 -10.89
C SER A 132 -0.17 21.79 -11.17
N TRP A 133 0.84 22.33 -10.48
CA TRP A 133 2.22 21.87 -10.63
C TRP A 133 2.49 20.50 -9.99
N GLN A 134 1.68 20.05 -9.02
CA GLN A 134 1.76 18.69 -8.50
C GLN A 134 1.22 17.72 -9.55
N ARG A 135 0.06 18.06 -10.14
CA ARG A 135 -0.55 17.33 -11.25
C ARG A 135 0.41 17.19 -12.43
N GLU A 136 1.01 18.30 -12.88
CA GLU A 136 2.03 18.32 -13.94
C GLU A 136 3.21 17.39 -13.60
N GLY A 137 3.67 17.40 -12.34
CA GLY A 137 4.76 16.55 -11.88
C GLY A 137 4.41 15.07 -11.93
N TYR A 138 3.25 14.68 -11.37
CA TYR A 138 2.77 13.29 -11.37
C TYR A 138 2.60 12.77 -12.80
N GLN A 139 1.96 13.57 -13.66
CA GLN A 139 1.76 13.21 -15.07
C GLN A 139 3.08 13.03 -15.81
N GLN A 140 4.11 13.83 -15.52
CA GLN A 140 5.43 13.66 -16.12
C GLN A 140 6.17 12.42 -15.60
N ALA A 141 6.07 12.14 -14.29
CA ALA A 141 6.73 10.99 -13.67
C ALA A 141 6.22 9.66 -14.23
N PHE A 142 4.92 9.59 -14.50
CA PHE A 142 4.24 8.40 -15.01
C PHE A 142 3.69 8.59 -16.42
N ALA A 143 4.38 9.40 -17.24
CA ALA A 143 4.04 9.58 -18.66
C ALA A 143 4.17 8.28 -19.45
N ASP A 144 5.09 7.41 -19.03
CA ASP A 144 5.30 6.05 -19.57
C ASP A 144 4.71 5.00 -18.62
N LEU A 145 3.42 5.15 -18.29
CA LEU A 145 2.75 4.26 -17.34
C LEU A 145 2.74 2.79 -17.82
N GLU A 146 2.68 2.55 -19.13
CA GLU A 146 2.71 1.19 -19.70
C GLU A 146 4.02 0.46 -19.38
N ARG A 147 5.16 1.16 -19.39
CA ARG A 147 6.44 0.61 -18.93
C ARG A 147 6.36 0.17 -17.47
N TRP A 148 5.87 1.04 -16.60
CA TRP A 148 5.74 0.73 -15.17
C TRP A 148 4.80 -0.45 -14.92
N ALA A 149 3.69 -0.52 -15.65
CA ALA A 149 2.70 -1.60 -15.50
C ALA A 149 3.09 -2.92 -16.18
N ALA A 150 4.17 -2.96 -16.97
CA ALA A 150 4.58 -4.16 -17.67
C ALA A 150 4.82 -5.33 -16.69
N PRO A 151 4.43 -6.57 -17.06
CA PRO A 151 3.95 -6.99 -18.39
C PRO A 151 2.44 -6.84 -18.58
N PHE A 152 1.72 -6.20 -17.66
CA PHE A 152 0.26 -6.11 -17.73
C PHE A 152 -0.20 -5.08 -18.76
N LYS A 153 -1.31 -5.40 -19.41
CA LYS A 153 -1.98 -4.48 -20.32
C LYS A 153 -2.93 -3.61 -19.52
N LEU A 154 -2.77 -2.29 -19.67
CA LEU A 154 -3.67 -1.32 -19.06
C LEU A 154 -4.92 -1.10 -19.92
N ASN A 155 -6.04 -0.96 -19.24
CA ASN A 155 -7.26 -0.36 -19.77
C ASN A 155 -7.19 1.14 -19.42
N ALA A 156 -6.86 1.97 -20.42
CA ALA A 156 -6.66 3.39 -20.20
C ALA A 156 -7.96 4.09 -19.75
N GLY A 157 -7.86 5.01 -18.80
CA GLY A 157 -8.97 5.90 -18.47
C GLY A 157 -9.22 6.87 -19.61
N THR A 158 -10.46 6.92 -20.10
CA THR A 158 -10.85 7.71 -21.29
C THR A 158 -11.70 8.94 -20.95
N GLY A 159 -11.93 9.22 -19.67
CA GLY A 159 -12.72 10.37 -19.24
C GLY A 159 -12.00 11.72 -19.40
N LEU A 160 -12.63 12.78 -18.90
CA LEU A 160 -12.03 14.11 -18.84
C LEU A 160 -11.23 14.29 -17.54
N GLY A 161 -10.34 15.29 -17.50
CA GLY A 161 -9.60 15.66 -16.29
C GLY A 161 -8.80 14.48 -15.70
N GLU A 162 -9.05 14.18 -14.44
CA GLU A 162 -8.43 13.11 -13.67
C GLU A 162 -9.09 11.72 -13.86
N ALA A 163 -10.13 11.62 -14.71
CA ALA A 163 -10.69 10.34 -15.16
C ALA A 163 -9.89 9.70 -16.32
N ARG A 164 -8.75 10.28 -16.68
CA ARG A 164 -7.83 9.77 -17.71
C ARG A 164 -6.52 9.26 -17.11
N THR A 165 -5.85 8.38 -17.85
CA THR A 165 -4.48 7.95 -17.52
C THR A 165 -3.51 9.15 -17.47
N PRO A 166 -2.60 9.25 -16.47
CA PRO A 166 -2.27 8.24 -15.45
C PRO A 166 -3.05 8.35 -14.14
N TYR A 167 -4.06 9.21 -14.03
CA TYR A 167 -4.79 9.43 -12.78
C TYR A 167 -5.82 8.33 -12.49
N SER A 168 -6.51 7.89 -13.54
CA SER A 168 -7.48 6.79 -13.47
C SER A 168 -7.26 5.80 -14.62
N TYR A 169 -7.24 4.51 -14.30
CA TYR A 169 -7.04 3.40 -15.25
C TYR A 169 -7.36 2.07 -14.57
N SER A 170 -7.47 0.99 -15.34
CA SER A 170 -7.66 -0.35 -14.80
C SER A 170 -6.79 -1.39 -15.50
N LEU A 171 -6.80 -2.61 -14.97
CA LEU A 171 -6.18 -3.77 -15.60
C LEU A 171 -6.85 -5.05 -15.10
N ASP A 172 -6.71 -6.12 -15.87
CA ASP A 172 -7.23 -7.44 -15.54
C ASP A 172 -6.08 -8.44 -15.45
N VAL A 173 -6.00 -9.18 -14.33
CA VAL A 173 -4.98 -10.21 -14.11
C VAL A 173 -5.67 -11.48 -13.60
N ASP A 174 -5.60 -12.55 -14.39
CA ASP A 174 -6.07 -13.89 -14.02
C ASP A 174 -7.50 -13.90 -13.42
N GLY A 175 -8.40 -13.14 -14.06
CA GLY A 175 -9.81 -13.02 -13.66
C GLY A 175 -10.08 -12.04 -12.52
N VAL A 176 -9.07 -11.31 -12.04
CA VAL A 176 -9.22 -10.23 -11.06
C VAL A 176 -9.07 -8.89 -11.74
N HIS A 177 -10.04 -8.01 -11.50
CA HIS A 177 -10.06 -6.66 -12.04
C HIS A 177 -9.57 -5.67 -10.99
N PHE A 178 -8.70 -4.76 -11.41
CA PHE A 178 -8.15 -3.70 -10.57
C PHE A 178 -8.49 -2.35 -11.20
N ALA A 179 -9.35 -1.58 -10.54
CA ALA A 179 -9.65 -0.21 -10.92
C ALA A 179 -8.87 0.75 -10.02
N LEU A 180 -7.96 1.53 -10.60
CA LEU A 180 -7.23 2.58 -9.90
C LEU A 180 -7.90 3.91 -10.22
N ALA A 181 -8.68 4.43 -9.28
CA ALA A 181 -9.50 5.63 -9.45
C ALA A 181 -8.96 6.84 -8.67
N HIS A 182 -8.96 8.02 -9.29
CA HIS A 182 -8.54 9.28 -8.67
C HIS A 182 -9.53 9.78 -7.59
N VAL A 183 -9.59 9.07 -6.46
CA VAL A 183 -10.45 9.38 -5.31
C VAL A 183 -9.59 10.01 -4.20
N VAL A 184 -9.35 11.31 -4.31
CA VAL A 184 -8.38 12.03 -3.46
C VAL A 184 -8.99 12.95 -2.42
N ASP A 185 -10.31 13.12 -2.43
CA ASP A 185 -11.05 13.83 -1.40
C ASP A 185 -12.46 13.25 -1.25
N GLN A 186 -13.24 13.82 -0.33
CA GLN A 186 -14.62 13.39 -0.06
C GLN A 186 -15.65 14.06 -0.99
N ALA A 187 -15.19 14.65 -2.08
CA ALA A 187 -15.99 15.22 -3.15
C ALA A 187 -15.58 14.55 -4.47
N ILE A 188 -16.01 13.29 -4.65
CA ILE A 188 -15.72 12.51 -5.86
C ILE A 188 -16.03 13.33 -7.12
N ASP A 189 -15.03 13.46 -7.98
CA ASP A 189 -15.17 14.12 -9.27
C ASP A 189 -16.18 13.35 -10.13
N ARG A 190 -16.99 14.09 -10.89
CA ARG A 190 -18.05 13.48 -11.69
C ARG A 190 -17.49 12.61 -12.80
N ASP A 191 -16.47 13.07 -13.51
CA ASP A 191 -15.91 12.32 -14.64
C ASP A 191 -15.21 11.05 -14.13
N VAL A 192 -14.59 11.10 -12.94
CA VAL A 192 -14.02 9.91 -12.27
C VAL A 192 -15.12 8.94 -11.85
N ALA A 193 -16.23 9.44 -11.28
CA ALA A 193 -17.38 8.62 -10.90
C ALA A 193 -18.04 7.94 -12.11
N ASP A 194 -18.26 8.69 -13.20
CA ASP A 194 -18.85 8.18 -14.44
C ASP A 194 -17.91 7.13 -15.07
N TRP A 195 -16.61 7.41 -15.16
CA TRP A 195 -15.61 6.44 -15.65
C TRP A 195 -15.57 5.15 -14.83
N LEU A 196 -15.51 5.24 -13.50
CA LEU A 196 -15.42 4.07 -12.64
C LEU A 196 -16.69 3.22 -12.71
N THR A 197 -17.85 3.86 -12.87
CA THR A 197 -19.12 3.15 -13.08
C THR A 197 -19.06 2.30 -14.36
N ASP A 198 -18.58 2.88 -15.46
CA ASP A 198 -18.45 2.18 -16.74
C ASP A 198 -17.37 1.08 -16.70
N ASP A 199 -16.24 1.34 -16.03
CA ASP A 199 -15.14 0.38 -15.86
C ASP A 199 -15.57 -0.87 -15.08
N LEU A 200 -16.24 -0.69 -13.94
CA LEU A 200 -16.77 -1.81 -13.15
C LEU A 200 -17.85 -2.59 -13.89
N ALA A 201 -18.70 -1.90 -14.67
CA ALA A 201 -19.69 -2.55 -15.52
C ALA A 201 -19.03 -3.39 -16.63
N ALA A 202 -17.94 -2.91 -17.23
CA ALA A 202 -17.16 -3.68 -18.21
C ALA A 202 -16.50 -4.92 -17.56
N ALA A 203 -16.15 -4.82 -16.27
CA ALA A 203 -15.61 -5.90 -15.46
C ALA A 203 -16.69 -6.81 -14.83
N ALA A 204 -17.94 -6.81 -15.32
CA ALA A 204 -19.02 -7.63 -14.75
C ALA A 204 -18.74 -9.14 -14.71
N ASN A 205 -17.81 -9.64 -15.54
CA ASN A 205 -17.38 -11.05 -15.53
C ASN A 205 -16.11 -11.32 -14.71
N ALA A 206 -15.50 -10.29 -14.11
CA ALA A 206 -14.38 -10.46 -13.20
C ALA A 206 -14.83 -11.26 -11.96
N ARG A 207 -13.94 -12.13 -11.51
CA ARG A 207 -14.13 -12.99 -10.37
C ARG A 207 -13.98 -12.24 -9.06
N LEU A 208 -13.01 -11.31 -9.01
CA LEU A 208 -12.83 -10.34 -7.93
C LEU A 208 -12.63 -8.95 -8.54
N ARG A 209 -13.10 -7.92 -7.84
CA ARG A 209 -12.94 -6.51 -8.21
C ARG A 209 -12.33 -5.74 -7.04
N PHE A 210 -11.12 -5.26 -7.24
CA PHE A 210 -10.45 -4.33 -6.34
C PHE A 210 -10.58 -2.91 -6.90
N VAL A 211 -11.05 -2.00 -6.06
CA VAL A 211 -11.01 -0.57 -6.36
C VAL A 211 -9.98 0.09 -5.44
N PHE A 212 -9.06 0.84 -6.03
CA PHE A 212 -8.05 1.61 -5.33
C PHE A 212 -8.39 3.08 -5.42
N GLY A 213 -8.37 3.75 -4.28
CA GLY A 213 -8.48 5.19 -4.16
C GLY A 213 -7.51 5.69 -3.11
N HIS A 214 -7.45 6.99 -2.89
CA HIS A 214 -6.59 7.55 -1.84
C HIS A 214 -7.38 7.74 -0.54
N VAL A 215 -8.62 8.25 -0.60
CA VAL A 215 -9.42 8.56 0.59
C VAL A 215 -10.39 7.42 0.92
N PRO A 216 -10.41 6.91 2.18
CA PRO A 216 -11.33 5.82 2.55
C PRO A 216 -12.79 6.27 2.48
N LEU A 217 -13.67 5.36 2.03
CA LEU A 217 -15.13 5.56 1.99
C LEU A 217 -15.65 5.68 3.43
N PHE A 218 -15.20 4.77 4.29
CA PHE A 218 -15.47 4.76 5.72
C PHE A 218 -14.20 5.13 6.50
N SER A 219 -14.18 6.36 7.02
CA SER A 219 -13.10 6.83 7.89
C SER A 219 -13.15 6.14 9.25
N VAL A 220 -11.98 5.75 9.77
CA VAL A 220 -11.84 5.16 11.11
C VAL A 220 -11.33 6.18 12.13
N ILE A 221 -10.80 7.31 11.66
CA ILE A 221 -10.33 8.42 12.49
C ILE A 221 -11.44 9.40 12.83
N ARG A 222 -12.34 9.66 11.88
CA ARG A 222 -13.43 10.63 12.01
C ARG A 222 -14.67 10.13 11.30
N ARG A 223 -15.77 10.87 11.41
CA ARG A 223 -16.98 10.55 10.66
C ARG A 223 -16.76 10.94 9.18
N PRO A 224 -16.96 10.04 8.20
CA PRO A 224 -16.90 10.41 6.79
C PRO A 224 -18.03 11.39 6.45
N ALA A 225 -17.81 12.27 5.46
CA ALA A 225 -18.86 13.11 4.94
C ALA A 225 -19.96 12.24 4.33
N ARG A 226 -21.18 12.38 4.83
CA ARG A 226 -22.33 11.58 4.39
C ARG A 226 -22.52 11.64 2.87
N GLN A 227 -22.38 12.83 2.29
CA GLN A 227 -22.50 13.05 0.84
C GLN A 227 -21.48 12.25 0.02
N PHE A 228 -20.31 11.94 0.59
CA PHE A 228 -19.29 11.13 -0.08
C PHE A 228 -19.75 9.67 -0.12
N VAL A 229 -20.18 9.16 1.04
CA VAL A 229 -20.72 7.80 1.15
C VAL A 229 -21.96 7.62 0.25
N ASP A 230 -22.88 8.59 0.27
CA ASP A 230 -24.12 8.54 -0.51
C ASP A 230 -23.89 8.63 -2.03
N ARG A 231 -22.73 9.15 -2.48
CA ARG A 231 -22.39 9.24 -3.92
C ARG A 231 -21.47 8.13 -4.39
N PHE A 232 -20.42 7.85 -3.64
CA PHE A 232 -19.39 6.89 -4.03
C PHE A 232 -19.76 5.46 -3.63
N GLY A 233 -20.43 5.28 -2.49
CA GLY A 233 -20.89 3.97 -2.03
C GLY A 233 -21.71 3.23 -3.10
N PRO A 234 -22.75 3.83 -3.70
CA PRO A 234 -23.54 3.19 -4.74
C PRO A 234 -22.76 2.77 -6.00
N ILE A 235 -21.65 3.44 -6.32
CA ILE A 235 -20.80 3.07 -7.47
C ILE A 235 -20.11 1.74 -7.19
N LEU A 236 -19.51 1.61 -5.99
CA LEU A 236 -18.87 0.37 -5.55
C LEU A 236 -19.89 -0.77 -5.39
N ASP A 237 -21.07 -0.43 -4.88
CA ASP A 237 -22.20 -1.33 -4.66
C ASP A 237 -22.71 -1.95 -5.97
N HIS A 238 -23.16 -1.10 -6.92
CA HIS A 238 -23.67 -1.55 -8.21
C HIS A 238 -22.58 -2.18 -9.08
N GLY A 239 -21.33 -1.76 -8.92
CA GLY A 239 -20.17 -2.37 -9.58
C GLY A 239 -19.73 -3.69 -8.96
N HIS A 240 -20.37 -4.14 -7.88
CA HIS A 240 -20.00 -5.35 -7.13
C HIS A 240 -18.50 -5.39 -6.80
N ALA A 241 -17.98 -4.29 -6.25
CA ALA A 241 -16.62 -4.21 -5.75
C ALA A 241 -16.48 -5.06 -4.48
N ASP A 242 -15.53 -6.01 -4.50
CA ASP A 242 -15.24 -6.86 -3.33
C ASP A 242 -14.37 -6.11 -2.32
N PHE A 243 -13.42 -5.33 -2.83
CA PHE A 243 -12.46 -4.57 -2.04
C PHE A 243 -12.43 -3.10 -2.42
N TYR A 244 -12.38 -2.23 -1.41
CA TYR A 244 -11.91 -0.86 -1.56
C TYR A 244 -10.63 -0.64 -0.76
N VAL A 245 -9.53 -0.36 -1.45
CA VAL A 245 -8.21 -0.16 -0.83
C VAL A 245 -7.87 1.32 -0.87
N ALA A 246 -7.56 1.89 0.29
CA ALA A 246 -7.32 3.32 0.45
C ALA A 246 -6.13 3.62 1.36
N GLY A 247 -5.65 4.86 1.31
CA GLY A 247 -4.59 5.39 2.16
C GLY A 247 -5.10 6.54 3.02
N HIS A 248 -4.37 7.67 2.99
CA HIS A 248 -4.72 9.00 3.52
C HIS A 248 -4.77 9.12 5.04
N GLU A 249 -5.28 8.10 5.71
CA GLU A 249 -5.54 8.09 7.14
C GLU A 249 -4.34 7.63 7.97
N HIS A 250 -3.19 7.32 7.36
CA HIS A 250 -1.96 6.93 8.08
C HIS A 250 -2.25 5.99 9.27
N VAL A 251 -3.08 4.99 9.01
CA VAL A 251 -3.55 4.00 9.97
C VAL A 251 -3.81 2.73 9.18
N THR A 252 -3.36 1.62 9.71
CA THR A 252 -3.62 0.30 9.18
C THR A 252 -5.02 -0.11 9.61
N TRP A 253 -5.90 -0.48 8.70
CA TRP A 253 -7.23 -0.93 9.08
C TRP A 253 -7.81 -1.89 8.06
N ASP A 254 -8.46 -2.96 8.53
CA ASP A 254 -9.16 -3.93 7.69
C ASP A 254 -10.52 -4.22 8.31
N GLU A 255 -11.59 -3.78 7.64
CA GLU A 255 -12.96 -3.93 8.11
C GLU A 255 -13.94 -4.10 6.96
N THR A 256 -14.92 -4.97 7.18
CA THR A 256 -16.05 -5.17 6.27
C THR A 256 -17.21 -4.27 6.66
N PHE A 257 -17.64 -3.41 5.75
CA PHE A 257 -18.72 -2.44 5.96
C PHE A 257 -19.96 -2.83 5.16
N SER A 258 -21.14 -2.58 5.72
CA SER A 258 -22.41 -2.70 4.97
C SER A 258 -22.63 -1.49 4.07
N LEU A 259 -22.99 -1.74 2.82
CA LEU A 259 -23.42 -0.75 1.85
C LEU A 259 -24.95 -0.53 1.91
N PRO A 260 -25.47 0.57 1.33
CA PRO A 260 -26.90 0.88 1.38
C PRO A 260 -27.82 -0.18 0.77
N SER A 261 -27.37 -0.95 -0.23
CA SER A 261 -28.13 -2.06 -0.82
C SER A 261 -28.34 -3.23 0.15
N GLY A 262 -27.50 -3.35 1.18
CA GLY A 262 -27.37 -4.53 2.04
C GLY A 262 -26.16 -5.40 1.72
N ASP A 263 -25.47 -5.16 0.60
CA ASP A 263 -24.21 -5.82 0.27
C ASP A 263 -23.07 -5.37 1.19
N SER A 264 -21.96 -6.11 1.17
CA SER A 264 -20.80 -5.83 2.01
C SER A 264 -19.59 -5.45 1.16
N LEU A 265 -18.83 -4.46 1.61
CA LEU A 265 -17.56 -4.04 1.02
C LEU A 265 -16.45 -4.25 2.06
N ARG A 266 -15.40 -5.00 1.71
CA ARG A 266 -14.19 -5.05 2.55
C ARG A 266 -13.32 -3.84 2.22
N GLN A 267 -13.18 -2.92 3.17
CA GLN A 267 -12.29 -1.78 3.01
C GLN A 267 -10.98 -2.03 3.74
N VAL A 268 -9.87 -1.87 3.03
CA VAL A 268 -8.52 -1.92 3.61
C VAL A 268 -7.91 -0.53 3.54
N THR A 269 -7.74 0.10 4.70
CA THR A 269 -6.93 1.31 4.84
C THR A 269 -5.49 0.89 5.06
N VAL A 270 -4.65 1.11 4.06
CA VAL A 270 -3.20 0.91 4.14
C VAL A 270 -2.64 2.05 4.97
N GLY A 271 -1.80 1.72 5.95
CA GLY A 271 -1.14 2.73 6.77
C GLY A 271 -0.08 3.50 5.99
N CYS A 272 0.88 4.09 6.70
CA CYS A 272 1.82 5.03 6.10
C CYS A 272 3.17 4.37 5.88
N ALA A 273 3.64 4.26 4.64
CA ALA A 273 4.91 3.59 4.34
C ALA A 273 6.13 4.35 4.90
N SER A 274 6.01 5.66 5.14
CA SER A 274 7.09 6.48 5.70
C SER A 274 6.60 7.74 6.42
N GLY A 275 5.47 7.60 7.12
CA GLY A 275 4.80 8.70 7.80
C GLY A 275 5.53 9.20 9.03
N PHE A 276 5.69 10.52 9.15
CA PHE A 276 6.18 11.13 10.41
C PHE A 276 5.09 11.26 11.48
N TYR A 277 3.86 10.88 11.17
CA TYR A 277 2.75 10.87 12.10
C TYR A 277 1.75 9.79 11.72
N VAL A 278 1.28 9.10 12.75
CA VAL A 278 0.20 8.12 12.71
C VAL A 278 -1.02 8.78 13.34
N PHE A 279 -2.20 8.55 12.78
CA PHE A 279 -3.42 9.09 13.36
C PHE A 279 -3.98 8.17 14.45
N SER A 280 -4.81 8.74 15.32
CA SER A 280 -5.51 7.97 16.34
C SER A 280 -6.81 7.43 15.77
N PRO A 281 -7.04 6.09 15.77
CA PRO A 281 -8.36 5.56 15.47
C PRO A 281 -9.38 6.18 16.43
N SER A 282 -10.56 6.51 15.92
CA SER A 282 -11.64 7.07 16.74
C SER A 282 -12.04 6.10 17.86
N LYS A 283 -12.62 6.62 18.94
CA LYS A 283 -13.20 5.76 20.00
C LYS A 283 -14.23 4.75 19.46
N ALA A 284 -14.89 5.07 18.35
CA ALA A 284 -15.82 4.16 17.71
C ALA A 284 -15.09 3.00 17.02
N ALA A 285 -14.01 3.29 16.28
CA ALA A 285 -13.14 2.29 15.68
C ALA A 285 -12.49 1.40 16.76
N GLN A 286 -11.94 1.99 17.82
CA GLN A 286 -11.37 1.26 18.96
C GLN A 286 -12.35 0.27 19.61
N ARG A 287 -13.64 0.65 19.72
CA ARG A 287 -14.68 -0.26 20.22
C ARG A 287 -14.97 -1.42 19.27
N ARG A 288 -14.97 -1.16 17.95
CA ARG A 288 -15.16 -2.23 16.94
C ARG A 288 -13.96 -3.17 16.90
N ALA A 289 -12.77 -2.66 17.19
CA ALA A 289 -11.55 -3.47 17.32
C ALA A 289 -11.34 -4.05 18.73
N ALA A 290 -12.37 -4.07 19.58
CA ALA A 290 -12.33 -4.64 20.93
C ALA A 290 -11.07 -4.24 21.73
N CYS A 291 -10.67 -2.97 21.66
CA CYS A 291 -9.45 -2.51 22.33
C CYS A 291 -9.58 -2.56 23.86
N GLU A 292 -8.66 -3.26 24.51
CA GLU A 292 -8.60 -3.44 25.95
C GLU A 292 -7.28 -2.91 26.53
N GLY A 293 -7.34 -2.32 27.72
CA GLY A 293 -6.14 -1.85 28.41
C GLY A 293 -5.32 -3.03 28.93
N HIS A 294 -4.03 -3.06 28.62
CA HIS A 294 -3.09 -4.05 29.14
C HIS A 294 -2.14 -3.45 30.17
N GLY A 295 -1.58 -4.28 31.05
CA GLY A 295 -0.95 -3.99 32.35
C GLY A 295 0.27 -3.06 32.45
N GLU A 296 0.46 -2.11 31.53
CA GLU A 296 1.35 -0.95 31.72
C GLU A 296 0.67 0.35 31.21
N HIS A 297 0.99 1.48 31.85
CA HIS A 297 0.31 2.75 31.62
C HIS A 297 0.39 3.24 30.16
N GLY A 298 -0.67 3.06 29.38
CA GLY A 298 -0.87 3.78 28.11
C GLY A 298 -0.89 2.93 26.84
N THR A 299 -0.94 1.61 26.95
CA THR A 299 -1.09 0.70 25.80
C THR A 299 -2.49 0.06 25.77
N LEU A 300 -3.06 -0.08 24.58
CA LEU A 300 -4.27 -0.86 24.32
C LEU A 300 -3.93 -2.02 23.39
N SER A 301 -4.33 -3.23 23.75
CA SER A 301 -4.31 -4.38 22.84
C SER A 301 -5.66 -4.43 22.12
N CYS A 302 -5.63 -4.51 20.80
CA CYS A 302 -6.80 -4.48 19.93
C CYS A 302 -6.80 -5.68 18.99
N THR A 303 -7.96 -6.05 18.47
CA THR A 303 -8.13 -7.05 17.41
C THR A 303 -8.84 -6.39 16.25
N MET A 304 -8.23 -6.35 15.06
CA MET A 304 -8.89 -5.75 13.89
C MET A 304 -10.21 -6.48 13.59
N PRO A 305 -11.23 -5.79 13.05
CA PRO A 305 -12.53 -6.40 12.73
C PRO A 305 -12.42 -7.64 11.83
N ASN A 306 -11.51 -7.63 10.85
CA ASN A 306 -11.26 -8.76 9.96
C ASN A 306 -10.07 -9.65 10.37
N GLY A 307 -9.59 -9.51 11.63
CA GLY A 307 -8.60 -10.41 12.24
C GLY A 307 -7.20 -9.80 12.43
N GLY A 308 -6.41 -10.41 13.31
CA GLY A 308 -5.07 -9.96 13.68
C GLY A 308 -5.06 -9.01 14.88
N ARG A 309 -4.12 -9.24 15.79
CA ARG A 309 -3.93 -8.43 17.00
C ARG A 309 -2.93 -7.32 16.75
N PHE A 310 -3.18 -6.13 17.27
CA PHE A 310 -2.28 -4.99 17.17
C PHE A 310 -2.33 -4.15 18.44
N GLU A 311 -1.38 -3.21 18.57
CA GLU A 311 -1.32 -2.33 19.72
C GLU A 311 -1.53 -0.87 19.35
N LEU A 312 -2.22 -0.17 20.23
CA LEU A 312 -2.20 1.28 20.28
C LEU A 312 -1.36 1.73 21.46
N VAL A 313 -0.48 2.71 21.24
CA VAL A 313 0.35 3.33 22.28
C VAL A 313 0.13 4.83 22.33
N ARG A 314 0.52 5.48 23.43
CA ARG A 314 0.49 6.94 23.53
C ARG A 314 1.67 7.57 22.79
N ASP A 315 1.37 8.44 21.82
CA ASP A 315 2.39 9.31 21.22
C ASP A 315 2.88 10.39 22.21
N ARG A 316 3.86 11.21 21.78
CA ARG A 316 4.37 12.34 22.57
C ARG A 316 3.29 13.36 22.95
N SER A 317 2.17 13.38 22.24
CA SER A 317 1.00 14.22 22.50
C SER A 317 -0.11 13.48 23.27
N GLN A 318 0.20 12.31 23.84
CA GLN A 318 -0.69 11.47 24.64
C GLN A 318 -1.90 10.90 23.86
N ARG A 319 -1.87 10.90 22.53
CA ARG A 319 -2.90 10.31 21.67
C ARG A 319 -2.60 8.82 21.44
N MET A 320 -3.64 7.99 21.39
CA MET A 320 -3.52 6.56 21.10
C MET A 320 -3.28 6.36 19.60
N VAL A 321 -2.08 6.02 19.18
CA VAL A 321 -1.70 5.76 17.78
C VAL A 321 -1.26 4.31 17.64
N GLU A 322 -1.26 3.77 16.43
CA GLU A 322 -0.67 2.46 16.18
C GLU A 322 0.81 2.46 16.60
N HIS A 323 1.22 1.38 17.25
CA HIS A 323 2.61 1.21 17.70
C HIS A 323 3.58 1.30 16.52
N ASP A 324 3.26 0.61 15.44
CA ASP A 324 4.05 0.58 14.21
C ASP A 324 3.54 1.61 13.20
N GLY A 325 4.45 2.48 12.74
CA GLY A 325 4.09 3.63 11.88
C GLY A 325 4.56 3.56 10.43
N ASN A 326 5.45 2.62 10.09
CA ASN A 326 5.98 2.41 8.73
C ASN A 326 5.35 1.15 8.14
N THR A 327 4.09 1.24 7.73
CA THR A 327 3.30 0.08 7.34
C THR A 327 2.94 0.07 5.86
N PHE A 328 2.77 -1.14 5.35
CA PHE A 328 2.26 -1.44 4.02
C PHE A 328 1.38 -2.70 4.10
N THR A 329 0.75 -3.12 3.02
CA THR A 329 -0.13 -4.30 3.06
C THR A 329 0.15 -5.23 1.89
N VAL A 330 0.35 -6.51 2.18
CA VAL A 330 0.49 -7.56 1.18
C VAL A 330 -0.84 -8.30 1.06
N PHE A 331 -1.35 -8.36 -0.15
CA PHE A 331 -2.52 -9.14 -0.51
C PHE A 331 -2.07 -10.43 -1.18
N THR A 332 -2.67 -11.55 -0.80
CA THR A 332 -2.44 -12.84 -1.45
C THR A 332 -3.76 -13.40 -1.91
N VAL A 333 -3.90 -13.62 -3.21
CA VAL A 333 -5.13 -14.08 -3.86
C VAL A 333 -4.97 -15.55 -4.23
N THR A 334 -5.89 -16.40 -3.77
CA THR A 334 -5.92 -17.84 -4.06
C THR A 334 -7.33 -18.26 -4.44
N GLY A 335 -7.61 -18.30 -5.75
CA GLY A 335 -9.01 -18.34 -6.18
C GLY A 335 -9.75 -17.12 -5.60
N ASP A 336 -10.95 -17.32 -5.06
CA ASP A 336 -11.80 -16.25 -4.48
C ASP A 336 -11.38 -15.81 -3.09
N ASP A 337 -10.43 -16.52 -2.47
CA ASP A 337 -9.90 -16.14 -1.16
C ASP A 337 -8.83 -15.06 -1.29
N VAL A 338 -8.91 -14.08 -0.41
CA VAL A 338 -7.98 -12.95 -0.34
C VAL A 338 -7.51 -12.77 1.10
N GLN A 339 -6.24 -13.09 1.31
CA GLN A 339 -5.55 -12.81 2.55
C GLN A 339 -4.98 -11.39 2.50
N VAL A 340 -5.25 -10.63 3.57
CA VAL A 340 -4.75 -9.26 3.76
C VAL A 340 -3.77 -9.31 4.91
N ASN A 341 -2.49 -9.08 4.62
CA ASN A 341 -1.41 -9.16 5.57
C ASN A 341 -0.72 -7.79 5.69
N PRO A 342 -1.11 -6.95 6.65
CA PRO A 342 -0.39 -5.73 6.94
C PRO A 342 1.00 -6.06 7.47
N MET A 343 1.98 -5.31 6.99
CA MET A 343 3.41 -5.49 7.26
C MET A 343 3.99 -4.17 7.76
N THR A 344 5.06 -4.25 8.54
CA THR A 344 5.85 -3.11 9.00
C THR A 344 7.33 -3.33 8.70
N VAL A 345 8.11 -2.25 8.75
CA VAL A 345 9.57 -2.28 8.62
C VAL A 345 10.20 -1.69 9.88
N ASP A 346 11.13 -2.42 10.50
CA ASP A 346 11.86 -1.95 11.66
C ASP A 346 12.95 -0.92 11.31
N GLY A 347 13.68 -0.45 12.34
CA GLY A 347 14.75 0.53 12.16
C GLY A 347 15.96 0.03 11.35
N ASP A 348 16.12 -1.29 11.24
CA ASP A 348 17.20 -1.95 10.50
C ASP A 348 16.77 -2.33 9.07
N GLY A 349 15.50 -2.10 8.72
CA GLY A 349 14.95 -2.42 7.41
C GLY A 349 14.38 -3.83 7.29
N HIS A 350 14.25 -4.58 8.39
CA HIS A 350 13.65 -5.91 8.33
C HIS A 350 12.13 -5.84 8.28
N LEU A 351 11.54 -6.74 7.50
CA LEU A 351 10.10 -6.88 7.35
C LEU A 351 9.52 -7.71 8.50
N HIS A 352 8.45 -7.21 9.11
CA HIS A 352 7.69 -7.92 10.14
C HIS A 352 6.21 -7.87 9.82
N ALA A 353 5.45 -8.86 10.29
CA ALA A 353 4.00 -8.73 10.31
C ALA A 353 3.62 -7.57 11.25
N PHE A 354 2.69 -6.73 10.82
CA PHE A 354 2.15 -5.68 11.69
C PHE A 354 1.38 -6.28 12.88
N TYR A 355 0.74 -7.43 12.65
CA TYR A 355 0.04 -8.12 13.71
C TYR A 355 1.03 -8.77 14.68
N LEU A 356 0.69 -8.72 15.96
CA LEU A 356 1.39 -9.45 17.01
C LEU A 356 1.29 -10.95 16.73
N SER A 357 2.39 -11.67 16.90
CA SER A 357 2.36 -13.14 16.94
C SER A 357 1.52 -13.60 18.12
N ASP A 358 0.66 -14.61 17.91
CA ASP A 358 -0.01 -15.29 19.02
C ASP A 358 1.07 -15.91 19.93
N SER A 359 1.28 -15.29 21.09
CA SER A 359 2.23 -15.72 22.13
C SER A 359 1.70 -16.87 22.96
#